data_AF-A0A239J403-F1
#
_entry.id   AF-A0A239J403-F1
#
_cell.length_a   1.000
_cell.length_b   1.000
_cell.length_c   1.000
_cell.angle_alpha   90.00
_cell.angle_beta   90.00
_cell.angle_gamma   90.00
#
_symmetry.space_group_name_H-M   'P 1'
#
loop_
_entity.id
_entity.type
_entity.pdbx_description
1 polymer ?
#
loop_
_entity_poly.entity_id
_entity_poly.type
_entity_poly.pdbx_seq_one_letter_code
_entity_poly.pdbx_strand_id
1 'polypeptide(L)'
;MSRERFAHDAVLSMGAGADERAPGGAITVALCGSWEHEPPCPLAPHHTRAQRAGDEVRLRVLFAAEPDDEQRVRATIDDALAAGTGTTPEGGTVSWRLVGTWPSEVRPEELEHAGRLAQS
;
A
#
# COMPACT_ATOMS: atom_id res chain seq x y z
N MET A 1 -13.05 -18.21 8.02
CA MET A 1 -13.55 -17.04 7.27
C MET A 1 -12.63 -16.87 6.06
N SER A 2 -13.11 -16.28 4.96
CA SER A 2 -12.33 -16.15 3.72
C SER A 2 -12.00 -14.68 3.51
N ARG A 3 -10.73 -14.38 3.19
CA ARG A 3 -10.31 -13.02 2.87
C ARG A 3 -11.14 -12.41 1.74
N GLU A 4 -11.61 -11.20 1.97
CA GLU A 4 -12.27 -10.35 0.98
C GLU A 4 -11.26 -9.45 0.28
N ARG A 5 -11.69 -8.82 -0.83
CA ARG A 5 -10.85 -8.07 -1.75
C ARG A 5 -11.16 -6.59 -1.64
N PHE A 6 -10.15 -5.79 -1.36
CA PHE A 6 -10.31 -4.35 -1.14
C PHE A 6 -9.31 -3.55 -1.95
N ALA A 7 -9.65 -2.31 -2.22
CA ALA A 7 -8.72 -1.31 -2.73
C ALA A 7 -8.66 -0.08 -1.81
N HIS A 8 -7.51 0.57 -1.80
CA HIS A 8 -7.27 1.84 -1.12
C HIS A 8 -6.44 2.73 -2.03
N ASP A 9 -6.88 3.97 -2.22
CA ASP A 9 -6.20 4.95 -3.07
C ASP A 9 -5.59 6.04 -2.19
N ALA A 10 -4.42 6.53 -2.58
CA ALA A 10 -3.79 7.67 -1.93
C ALA A 10 -3.09 8.58 -2.93
N VAL A 11 -2.95 9.85 -2.56
CA VAL A 11 -2.21 10.86 -3.33
C VAL A 11 -1.15 11.47 -2.43
N LEU A 12 0.08 11.50 -2.94
CA LEU A 12 1.24 12.04 -2.27
C LEU A 12 1.84 13.18 -3.09
N SER A 13 2.44 14.12 -2.39
CA SER A 13 3.32 15.12 -2.98
C SER A 13 4.77 14.74 -2.68
N MET A 14 5.56 14.55 -3.73
CA MET A 14 6.94 14.05 -3.69
C MET A 14 7.80 14.85 -4.67
N GLY A 15 8.98 15.28 -4.26
CA GLY A 15 9.90 15.97 -5.17
C GLY A 15 10.20 15.13 -6.43
N ALA A 16 10.36 15.80 -7.58
CA ALA A 16 10.50 15.21 -8.91
C ALA A 16 11.58 14.10 -9.08
N GLY A 17 12.53 13.96 -8.16
CA GLY A 17 13.56 12.89 -8.17
C GLY A 17 13.44 11.85 -7.05
N ALA A 18 12.42 11.95 -6.20
CA ALA A 18 12.20 10.99 -5.12
C ALA A 18 11.72 9.64 -5.67
N ASP A 19 12.21 8.53 -5.11
CA ASP A 19 11.76 7.19 -5.50
C ASP A 19 10.27 7.00 -5.14
N GLU A 20 9.43 6.94 -6.17
CA GLU A 20 7.97 6.78 -6.04
C GLU A 20 7.55 5.41 -5.48
N ARG A 21 8.48 4.45 -5.39
CA ARG A 21 8.24 3.13 -4.80
C ARG A 21 8.38 3.13 -3.28
N ALA A 22 9.07 4.12 -2.70
CA ALA A 22 9.32 4.19 -1.27
C ALA A 22 8.05 4.17 -0.40
N PRO A 23 6.94 4.86 -0.77
CA PRO A 23 5.67 4.75 -0.04
C PRO A 23 5.09 3.34 -0.04
N GLY A 24 5.19 2.62 -1.16
CA GLY A 24 4.74 1.22 -1.24
C GLY A 24 5.54 0.32 -0.30
N GLY A 25 6.84 0.56 -0.21
CA GLY A 25 7.71 -0.12 0.75
C GLY A 25 7.37 0.16 2.22
N ALA A 26 7.05 1.42 2.55
CA ALA A 26 6.58 1.77 3.89
C ALA A 26 5.28 1.06 4.26
N ILE A 27 4.33 0.95 3.32
CA ILE A 27 3.11 0.16 3.47
C ILE A 27 3.45 -1.32 3.70
N THR A 28 4.38 -1.88 2.93
CA THR A 28 4.81 -3.28 3.10
C THR A 28 5.39 -3.53 4.48
N VAL A 29 6.30 -2.68 4.96
CA VAL A 29 6.86 -2.82 6.32
C VAL A 29 5.76 -2.68 7.39
N ALA A 30 4.80 -1.77 7.21
CA ALA A 30 3.73 -1.57 8.17
C ALA A 30 2.76 -2.76 8.24
N LEU A 31 2.42 -3.38 7.10
CA LEU A 31 1.48 -4.51 7.04
C LEU A 31 2.15 -5.87 7.31
N CYS A 32 3.40 -6.05 6.86
CA CYS A 32 4.11 -7.32 6.96
C CYS A 32 5.14 -7.39 8.10
N GLY A 33 5.48 -6.26 8.72
CA GLY A 33 6.57 -6.12 9.70
C GLY A 33 7.96 -6.02 9.09
N SER A 34 8.15 -6.49 7.85
CA SER A 34 9.41 -6.48 7.10
C SER A 34 9.15 -6.35 5.59
N TRP A 35 10.22 -6.14 4.82
CA TRP A 35 10.17 -6.13 3.35
C TRP A 35 9.85 -7.49 2.73
N GLU A 36 10.29 -8.55 3.40
CA GLU A 36 10.09 -9.94 2.98
C GLU A 36 9.71 -10.78 4.21
N HIS A 37 8.77 -11.69 4.02
CA HIS A 37 8.35 -12.66 5.03
C HIS A 37 7.97 -13.98 4.34
N GLU A 38 8.04 -15.10 5.06
CA GLU A 38 7.51 -16.36 4.56
C GLU A 38 5.96 -16.28 4.52
N PRO A 39 5.28 -16.82 3.49
CA PRO A 39 3.83 -16.92 3.48
C PRO A 39 3.28 -17.75 4.67
N PRO A 40 2.04 -17.47 5.14
CA PRO A 40 1.14 -16.41 4.65
C PRO A 40 1.49 -15.02 5.19
N CYS A 41 0.99 -13.97 4.53
CA CYS A 41 1.15 -12.59 5.02
C CYS A 41 0.60 -12.41 6.44
N PRO A 42 1.35 -11.75 7.36
CA PRO A 42 0.95 -11.62 8.76
C PRO A 42 -0.38 -10.90 8.97
N LEU A 43 -0.65 -9.85 8.19
CA LEU A 43 -1.89 -9.07 8.31
C LEU A 43 -2.74 -9.15 7.04
N ALA A 44 -2.20 -8.71 5.90
CA ALA A 44 -2.96 -8.65 4.65
C ALA A 44 -2.02 -8.80 3.44
N PRO A 45 -2.17 -9.86 2.62
CA PRO A 45 -1.54 -9.89 1.31
C PRO A 45 -1.95 -8.64 0.53
N HIS A 46 -0.97 -7.95 -0.05
CA HIS A 46 -1.21 -6.66 -0.68
C HIS A 46 -0.28 -6.42 -1.87
N HIS A 47 -0.66 -5.46 -2.70
CA HIS A 47 0.14 -4.96 -3.80
C HIS A 47 -0.08 -3.46 -3.94
N THR A 48 1.01 -2.70 -3.96
CA THR A 48 0.97 -1.25 -4.17
C THR A 48 1.51 -0.91 -5.55
N ARG A 49 0.69 -0.24 -6.37
CA ARG A 49 1.14 0.40 -7.61
C ARG A 49 1.30 1.90 -7.36
N ALA A 50 2.45 2.45 -7.71
CA ALA A 50 2.69 3.89 -7.77
C ALA A 50 2.63 4.39 -9.22
N GLN A 51 2.12 5.61 -9.41
CA GLN A 51 2.17 6.33 -10.68
C GLN A 51 2.45 7.80 -10.42
N ARG A 52 3.56 8.31 -10.98
CA ARG A 52 3.95 9.72 -10.89
C ARG A 52 3.38 10.57 -12.01
N ALA A 53 3.00 11.80 -11.65
CA ALA A 53 2.69 12.89 -12.56
C ALA A 53 3.28 14.20 -11.98
N GLY A 54 4.49 14.57 -12.41
CA GLY A 54 5.23 15.69 -11.82
C GLY A 54 5.60 15.42 -10.37
N ASP A 55 5.21 16.33 -9.48
CA ASP A 55 5.41 16.19 -8.02
C ASP A 55 4.28 15.43 -7.32
N GLU A 56 3.27 14.96 -8.06
CA GLU A 56 2.19 14.11 -7.52
C GLU A 56 2.51 12.64 -7.77
N VAL A 57 2.32 11.80 -6.75
CA VAL A 57 2.38 10.34 -6.86
C VAL A 57 1.05 9.76 -6.39
N ARG A 58 0.39 9.02 -7.29
CA ARG A 58 -0.86 8.31 -6.99
C ARG A 58 -0.54 6.88 -6.65
N LEU A 59 -1.09 6.41 -5.54
CA LEU A 59 -0.98 5.03 -5.10
C LEU A 59 -2.31 4.31 -5.31
N ARG A 60 -2.22 3.08 -5.82
CA ARG A 60 -3.31 2.11 -5.88
C ARG A 60 -2.88 0.89 -5.09
N VAL A 61 -3.49 0.68 -3.92
CA VAL A 61 -3.22 -0.46 -3.04
C VAL A 61 -4.36 -1.45 -3.20
N LEU A 62 -4.04 -2.66 -3.65
CA LEU A 62 -4.94 -3.82 -3.57
C LEU A 62 -4.53 -4.63 -2.36
N PHE A 63 -5.50 -5.08 -1.56
CA PHE A 63 -5.21 -5.96 -0.44
C PHE A 63 -6.35 -6.97 -0.21
N ALA A 64 -6.00 -8.08 0.43
CA ALA A 64 -6.95 -9.06 0.90
C ALA A 64 -6.89 -9.19 2.42
N ALA A 65 -8.02 -9.14 3.10
CA ALA A 65 -8.11 -9.23 4.55
C ALA A 65 -9.39 -9.94 4.97
N GLU A 66 -9.41 -10.48 6.19
CA GLU A 66 -10.68 -10.86 6.80
C GLU A 66 -11.57 -9.62 6.93
N PRO A 67 -12.91 -9.72 6.80
CA PRO A 67 -13.80 -8.55 6.84
C PRO A 67 -13.64 -7.71 8.12
N ASP A 68 -13.42 -8.37 9.26
CA ASP A 68 -13.23 -7.70 10.56
C ASP A 68 -11.89 -6.93 10.64
N ASP A 69 -10.92 -7.27 9.79
CA ASP A 69 -9.61 -6.61 9.73
C ASP A 69 -9.55 -5.48 8.67
N GLU A 70 -10.58 -5.28 7.84
CA GLU A 70 -10.56 -4.28 6.77
C GLU A 70 -10.17 -2.88 7.29
N GLN A 71 -10.87 -2.41 8.32
CA GLN A 71 -10.62 -1.08 8.89
C GLN A 71 -9.22 -0.96 9.49
N ARG A 72 -8.72 -2.04 10.10
CA ARG A 72 -7.37 -2.08 10.65
C ARG A 72 -6.32 -1.96 9.55
N VAL A 73 -6.47 -2.69 8.44
CA VAL A 73 -5.54 -2.62 7.31
C VAL A 73 -5.51 -1.21 6.70
N ARG A 74 -6.69 -0.59 6.54
CA ARG A 74 -6.78 0.78 6.03
C ARG A 74 -6.10 1.78 6.96
N ALA A 75 -6.35 1.70 8.27
CA ALA A 75 -5.69 2.56 9.25
C ALA A 75 -4.16 2.40 9.22
N THR A 76 -3.65 1.17 9.13
CA THR A 76 -2.21 0.91 9.01
C THR A 76 -1.60 1.52 7.74
N ILE A 77 -2.31 1.46 6.61
CA ILE A 77 -1.88 2.12 5.36
C ILE A 77 -1.83 3.64 5.55
N ASP A 78 -2.89 4.21 6.13
CA ASP A 78 -2.99 5.65 6.36
C ASP A 78 -1.88 6.16 7.28
N ASP A 79 -1.62 5.45 8.39
CA ASP A 79 -0.55 5.77 9.34
C ASP A 79 0.85 5.70 8.69
N ALA A 80 1.09 4.67 7.87
CA ALA A 80 2.35 4.52 7.15
C ALA A 80 2.59 5.67 6.16
N LEU A 81 1.54 6.12 5.46
CA LEU A 81 1.63 7.24 4.54
C LEU A 81 1.72 8.60 5.26
N ALA A 82 1.02 8.75 6.38
CA ALA A 82 1.03 9.96 7.20
C ALA A 82 2.38 10.21 7.88
N ALA A 83 3.16 9.15 8.15
CA ALA A 83 4.53 9.27 8.64
C ALA A 83 5.44 10.09 7.70
N GLY A 84 5.11 10.17 6.41
CA GLY A 84 5.75 11.08 5.46
C GLY A 84 7.18 10.72 5.07
N THR A 85 7.66 9.54 5.47
CA THR A 85 9.01 9.07 5.18
C THR A 85 9.07 7.56 5.04
N GLY A 86 10.01 7.06 4.24
CA GLY A 86 10.28 5.64 4.09
C GLY A 86 11.73 5.38 3.72
N THR A 87 12.17 4.15 3.94
CA THR A 87 13.53 3.71 3.63
C THR A 87 13.57 3.08 2.23
N THR A 88 14.62 3.31 1.46
CA THR A 88 14.87 2.60 0.20
C THR A 88 15.65 1.31 0.46
N PRO A 89 15.65 0.33 -0.47
CA PRO A 89 16.47 -0.88 -0.34
C PRO A 89 17.97 -0.60 -0.14
N GLU A 90 18.47 0.53 -0.64
CA GLU A 90 19.86 0.98 -0.50
C GLU A 90 20.15 1.66 0.85
N GLY A 91 19.16 1.73 1.75
CA GLY A 91 19.27 2.39 3.07
C GLY A 91 19.09 3.90 3.04
N GLY A 92 18.66 4.47 1.90
CA GLY A 92 18.33 5.89 1.79
C GLY A 92 16.99 6.21 2.46
N THR A 93 16.76 7.47 2.83
CA THR A 93 15.44 7.95 3.27
C THR A 93 14.80 8.80 2.19
N VAL A 94 13.54 8.52 1.87
CA VAL A 94 12.70 9.32 0.98
C VAL A 94 11.59 9.95 1.80
N SER A 95 11.30 11.23 1.56
CA SER A 95 10.19 11.93 2.18
C SER A 95 9.09 12.27 1.18
N TRP A 96 7.88 12.39 1.70
CA TRP A 96 6.69 12.81 0.97
C TRP A 96 5.73 13.53 1.90
N ARG A 97 4.72 14.16 1.32
CA ARG A 97 3.57 14.71 2.04
C ARG A 97 2.30 14.01 1.59
N LEU A 98 1.55 13.43 2.52
CA LEU A 98 0.22 12.89 2.23
C LEU A 98 -0.73 14.02 1.85
N VAL A 99 -1.36 13.93 0.67
CA VAL A 99 -2.35 14.89 0.17
C VAL A 99 -3.76 14.38 0.47
N GLY A 100 -4.00 13.09 0.32
CA GLY A 100 -5.27 12.44 0.64
C GLY A 100 -5.20 10.92 0.53
N THR A 101 -6.13 10.25 1.21
CA THR A 101 -6.24 8.80 1.29
C THR A 101 -7.72 8.42 1.40
N TRP A 102 -8.16 7.35 0.74
CA TRP A 102 -9.57 6.93 0.78
C TRP A 102 -9.80 5.46 0.41
N PRO A 103 -10.83 4.81 1.03
CA PRO A 103 -11.35 3.55 0.54
C PRO A 103 -11.82 3.63 -0.89
N SER A 104 -11.53 2.59 -1.68
CA SER A 104 -11.93 2.50 -3.07
C SER A 104 -12.46 1.11 -3.41
N GLU A 105 -13.32 1.03 -4.41
CA GLU A 105 -13.78 -0.25 -4.95
C GLU A 105 -12.67 -0.90 -5.80
N VAL A 106 -12.59 -2.23 -5.77
CA VAL A 106 -11.73 -2.99 -6.69
C VAL A 106 -12.34 -2.90 -8.09
N ARG A 107 -11.54 -2.48 -9.07
CA ARG A 107 -12.02 -2.28 -10.44
C ARG A 107 -12.12 -3.63 -11.17
N PRO A 108 -12.96 -3.76 -12.22
CA PRO A 108 -13.11 -5.01 -12.97
C PRO A 108 -11.79 -5.60 -13.47
N GLU A 109 -10.88 -4.75 -13.95
CA GLU A 109 -9.55 -5.13 -14.45
C GLU A 109 -8.59 -5.61 -13.35
N GLU A 110 -8.91 -5.37 -12.08
CA GLU A 110 -8.10 -5.73 -10.92
C GLU A 110 -8.61 -7.01 -10.22
N LEU A 111 -9.79 -7.50 -10.57
CA LEU A 111 -10.45 -8.62 -9.89
C LEU A 111 -9.58 -9.89 -9.86
N GLU A 112 -8.88 -10.17 -10.96
CA GLU A 112 -7.98 -11.33 -11.06
C GLU A 112 -6.78 -11.19 -10.10
N HIS A 113 -6.19 -9.99 -10.04
CA HIS A 113 -5.06 -9.71 -9.16
C HIS A 113 -5.48 -9.77 -7.69
N ALA A 114 -6.57 -9.09 -7.33
CA ALA A 114 -7.12 -9.15 -5.98
C ALA A 114 -7.53 -10.58 -5.59
N GLY A 115 -8.02 -11.37 -6.56
CA GLY A 115 -8.31 -12.80 -6.37
C GLY A 115 -7.08 -13.62 -6.01
N ARG A 116 -5.90 -13.34 -6.59
CA ARG A 116 -4.65 -14.01 -6.19
C ARG A 116 -4.22 -13.64 -4.78
N LEU A 117 -4.38 -12.38 -4.38
CA LEU A 117 -4.05 -11.93 -3.02
C LEU A 117 -4.94 -12.61 -1.97
N ALA A 118 -6.21 -12.87 -2.27
CA ALA A 118 -7.10 -13.57 -1.36
C ALA A 118 -6.72 -15.06 -1.15
N GLN A 119 -5.89 -15.62 -2.04
CA GLN A 119 -5.49 -17.04 -2.03
C GLN A 119 -4.05 -17.27 -1.51
N SER A 120 -3.29 -16.22 -1.22
CA SER A 120 -1.86 -16.31 -0.83
C SER A 120 -1.61 -16.46 0.66
#